data_AF-A0A328HFL9-F1
#
_entry.id   AF-A0A328HFL9-F1
#
_cell.length_a   1.000
_cell.length_b   1.000
_cell.length_c   1.000
_cell.angle_alpha   90.00
_cell.angle_beta   90.00
_cell.angle_gamma   90.00
#
_symmetry.space_group_name_H-M   'P 1'
#
loop_
_entity.id
_entity.type
_entity.pdbx_description
1 polymer ?
#
loop_
_entity_poly.entity_id
_entity_poly.type
_entity_poly.pdbx_seq_one_letter_code
_entity_poly.pdbx_strand_id
1 'polypeptide(L)' 'MPGFVIEYNRITGDHLVTEYSGADGHRAALLRRLELEKIRPSAEWEIVSLNSDSLDTVRKTHSRYFTGHAVHKMSA' A
#
# COMPACT_ATOMS: atom_id res chain seq x y z
N MET A 1 8.17 13.76 -3.41
CA MET A 1 6.91 13.22 -3.97
C MET A 1 6.31 12.27 -2.95
N PRO A 2 4.98 12.27 -2.77
CA PRO A 2 4.31 11.32 -1.89
C PRO A 2 4.61 9.87 -2.28
N GLY A 3 4.60 9.01 -1.26
CA GLY A 3 4.71 7.57 -1.40
C GLY A 3 3.46 6.92 -0.83
N PHE A 4 3.03 5.82 -1.42
CA PHE A 4 1.88 5.04 -0.98
C PHE A 4 2.34 3.61 -0.76
N VAL A 5 2.00 3.03 0.39
CA VAL A 5 2.18 1.61 0.64
C VAL A 5 0.83 0.94 0.55
N ILE A 6 0.74 -0.10 -0.28
CA ILE A 6 -0.48 -0.90 -0.42
C ILE A 6 -0.17 -2.32 0.06
N GLU A 7 -0.90 -2.77 1.07
CA GLU A 7 -1.00 -4.18 1.45
C GLU A 7 -2.24 -4.75 0.76
N TYR A 8 -2.07 -5.68 -0.17
CA TYR A 8 -3.12 -6.22 -1.04
C TYR A 8 -3.25 -7.73 -0.87
N ASN A 9 -4.43 -8.22 -0.50
CA ASN A 9 -4.72 -9.65 -0.45
C ASN A 9 -5.07 -10.15 -1.85
N ARG A 10 -4.25 -11.06 -2.38
CA ARG A 10 -4.39 -11.59 -3.74
C ARG A 10 -5.60 -12.51 -3.92
N ILE A 11 -6.17 -13.03 -2.84
CA ILE A 11 -7.29 -13.97 -2.84
C ILE A 11 -8.62 -13.20 -2.74
N THR A 12 -8.73 -12.29 -1.79
CA THR A 12 -9.98 -11.53 -1.54
C THR A 12 -10.06 -10.22 -2.32
N GLY A 13 -8.91 -9.70 -2.77
CA GLY A 13 -8.81 -8.36 -3.35
C GLY A 13 -8.78 -7.24 -2.31
N ASP A 14 -8.83 -7.57 -1.01
CA ASP A 14 -8.83 -6.59 0.06
C ASP A 14 -7.52 -5.81 0.08
N HIS A 15 -7.61 -4.53 0.39
CA HIS A 15 -6.45 -3.66 0.35
C HIS A 15 -6.44 -2.65 1.50
N LEU A 16 -5.24 -2.38 1.99
CA LEU A 16 -4.95 -1.30 2.92
C LEU A 16 -3.99 -0.35 2.23
N VAL A 17 -4.29 0.95 2.27
CA VAL A 17 -3.39 1.99 1.76
C VAL A 17 -2.90 2.86 2.90
N THR A 18 -1.59 3.03 2.97
CA THR A 18 -0.94 4.00 3.86
C THR A 18 -0.25 5.06 3.01
N GLU A 19 -0.67 6.32 3.16
CA GLU A 19 -0.03 7.45 2.50
C GLU A 19 1.12 7.99 3.35
N TYR A 20 2.23 8.27 2.68
CA TYR A 20 3.39 8.98 3.20
C TYR A 20 3.54 10.28 2.42
N SER A 21 3.04 11.37 2.99
CA SER A 21 3.10 12.70 2.36
C SER A 21 4.48 13.35 2.52
N GLY A 22 4.71 14.45 1.79
CA GLY A 22 5.92 15.27 1.90
C GLY A 22 6.99 14.98 0.84
N ALA A 23 8.12 15.71 0.93
CA ALA A 23 9.23 15.59 -0.02
C ALA A 23 9.82 14.17 -0.02
N ASP A 24 9.99 13.60 1.18
CA ASP A 24 10.58 12.27 1.43
C ASP A 24 9.55 11.14 1.54
N GLY A 25 8.28 11.40 1.19
CA GLY A 25 7.18 10.43 1.30
C GLY A 25 7.48 9.09 0.60
N HIS A 26 8.00 9.13 -0.62
CA HIS A 26 8.46 7.96 -1.36
C HIS A 26 9.51 7.11 -0.61
N ARG A 27 10.45 7.75 0.10
CA ARG A 27 11.49 7.05 0.87
C ARG A 27 10.88 6.40 2.11
N ALA A 28 10.00 7.10 2.81
CA ALA A 28 9.27 6.55 3.94
C ALA A 28 8.39 5.36 3.53
N ALA A 29 7.69 5.45 2.39
CA ALA A 29 6.90 4.35 1.84
C ALA A 29 7.77 3.13 1.49
N LEU A 30 8.94 3.33 0.88
CA LEU A 30 9.87 2.24 0.58
C LEU A 30 10.37 1.56 1.87
N LEU A 31 10.79 2.33 2.87
CA LEU A 31 11.23 1.78 4.15
C LEU A 31 10.11 0.97 4.82
N ARG A 32 8.89 1.50 4.82
CA ARG A 32 7.74 0.79 5.37
C ARG A 32 7.46 -0.52 4.64
N ARG A 33 7.52 -0.53 3.29
CA ARG A 33 7.37 -1.76 2.52
C ARG A 33 8.36 -2.84 2.98
N LEU A 34 9.64 -2.48 3.11
CA LEU A 34 10.69 -3.41 3.53
C LEU A 34 10.48 -3.93 4.96
N GLU A 35 9.95 -3.10 5.86
CA GLU A 35 9.55 -3.54 7.21
C GLU A 35 8.41 -4.55 7.16
N LEU A 36 7.34 -4.20 6.43
CA LEU A 36 6.15 -5.05 6.30
C LEU A 36 6.47 -6.37 5.61
N GLU A 37 7.35 -6.38 4.61
CA GLU A 37 7.80 -7.60 3.93
C GLU A 37 8.48 -8.59 4.90
N LYS A 38 9.22 -8.09 5.89
CA LYS A 38 9.89 -8.94 6.89
C LYS A 38 8.91 -9.57 7.89
N ILE A 39 7.84 -8.87 8.23
CA ILE A 39 6.84 -9.32 9.22
C ILE A 39 5.57 -9.87 8.57
N ARG A 40 5.59 -10.06 7.24
CA ARG A 40 4.42 -10.42 6.47
C ARG A 40 3.86 -11.78 6.94
N PRO A 41 2.58 -11.85 7.36
CA PRO A 41 2.02 -13.06 7.98
C PRO A 41 1.73 -14.19 6.99
N SER A 42 1.49 -13.88 5.71
CA SER A 42 1.17 -14.87 4.67
C SER A 42 1.63 -14.39 3.29
N ALA A 43 1.95 -15.33 2.40
CA ALA A 43 2.29 -15.06 0.99
C ALA A 43 1.10 -14.54 0.16
N GLU A 44 -0.12 -14.64 0.68
CA GLU A 44 -1.35 -14.14 0.06
C GLU A 44 -1.41 -12.62 0.04
N TRP A 45 -0.73 -11.96 0.99
CA TRP A 45 -0.62 -10.51 1.04
C TRP A 45 0.57 -10.04 0.20
N GLU A 46 0.30 -9.26 -0.84
CA GLU A 46 1.29 -8.53 -1.59
C GLU A 46 1.51 -7.17 -0.94
N ILE A 47 2.75 -6.72 -0.80
CA ILE A 47 3.07 -5.40 -0.25
C ILE A 47 3.84 -4.63 -1.31
N VAL A 48 3.32 -3.48 -1.72
CA VAL A 48 3.93 -2.63 -2.74
C VAL A 48 4.08 -1.20 -2.24
N SER A 49 5.13 -0.51 -2.70
CA SER A 49 5.30 0.92 -2.53
C SER A 49 5.19 1.60 -3.89
N LEU A 50 4.31 2.57 -4.03
CA LEU A 50 4.07 3.33 -5.25
C LEU A 50 4.37 4.81 -5.00
N ASN A 51 5.03 5.44 -5.95
CA ASN A 51 5.31 6.87 -5.88
C ASN A 51 4.37 7.57 -6.86
N SER A 52 3.58 8.51 -6.37
CA SER A 52 2.59 9.21 -7.19
C SER A 52 2.28 10.57 -6.58
N ASP A 53 1.64 11.43 -7.37
CA ASP A 53 1.20 12.75 -6.95
C ASP A 53 -0.05 12.70 -6.05
N SER A 54 -0.92 11.71 -6.25
CA SER A 54 -2.15 11.55 -5.48
C SER A 54 -2.64 10.10 -5.40
N LEU A 55 -3.47 9.79 -4.41
CA LEU A 55 -4.13 8.49 -4.30
C LEU A 55 -5.07 8.21 -5.48
N ASP A 56 -5.71 9.24 -6.04
CA ASP A 56 -6.59 9.10 -7.21
C ASP A 56 -5.80 8.61 -8.43
N THR A 57 -4.61 9.18 -8.68
CA THR A 57 -3.70 8.72 -9.73
C THR A 57 -3.29 7.27 -9.51
N VAL A 58 -2.96 6.88 -8.26
CA VAL A 58 -2.62 5.49 -7.92
C VAL A 58 -3.79 4.55 -8.23
N ARG A 59 -5.02 4.90 -7.86
CA ARG A 59 -6.22 4.11 -8.16
C ARG A 59 -6.45 3.92 -9.65
N LYS A 60 -6.22 4.95 -10.46
CA LYS A 60 -6.38 4.90 -11.92
C LYS A 60 -5.30 4.07 -12.60
N THR A 61 -4.04 4.24 -12.19
CA THR A 61 -2.88 3.60 -12.84
C THR A 61 -2.60 2.19 -12.34
N HIS A 62 -2.98 1.88 -11.10
CA HIS A 62 -2.72 0.60 -10.45
C HIS A 62 -4.03 -0.01 -9.90
N SER A 63 -5.10 0.08 -10.69
CA SER A 63 -6.46 -0.37 -10.33
C SER A 63 -6.52 -1.82 -9.85
N ARG A 64 -5.55 -2.67 -10.22
CA ARG A 64 -5.43 -4.06 -9.77
C ARG A 64 -5.44 -4.21 -8.25
N TYR A 65 -4.95 -3.21 -7.51
CA TYR A 65 -4.87 -3.26 -6.05
C TYR A 65 -6.16 -2.79 -5.36
N PHE A 66 -7.16 -2.36 -6.12
CA PHE A 66 -8.38 -1.73 -5.62
C PHE A 66 -9.63 -2.51 -6.05
N THR A 67 -9.50 -3.83 -6.20
CA THR A 67 -10.55 -4.71 -6.71
C THR A 67 -11.51 -5.20 -5.62
N GLY A 68 -11.03 -5.40 -4.39
CA GLY A 68 -11.82 -5.78 -3.22
C GLY A 68 -12.08 -4.61 -2.26
N HIS A 69 -12.25 -4.90 -0.98
CA HIS A 69 -12.64 -3.89 0.00
C HIS A 69 -11.43 -3.14 0.57
N ALA A 70 -11.62 -1.84 0.79
CA ALA A 70 -10.68 -1.06 1.58
C ALA A 70 -10.80 -1.47 3.05
N VAL A 71 -9.81 -2.17 3.57
CA VAL A 71 -9.75 -2.55 4.99
C VAL A 71 -9.03 -1.44 5.76
N HIS A 72 -9.45 -1.21 7.01
CA HIS A 72 -8.68 -0.39 7.95
C HIS A 72 -8.06 -1.33 8.98
N LYS A 73 -6.77 -1.14 9.29
CA LYS A 73 -6.17 -1.82 10.44
C LYS A 73 -6.90 -1.31 11.68
N MET A 74 -7.77 -2.14 12.25
CA MET A 74 -8.31 -1.92 13.58
C MET A 74 -7.12 -1.96 14.53
N SER A 75 -6.79 -0.81 15.12
CA SER A 75 -5.85 -0.72 16.24
C SER A 75 -6.43 -1.57 17.37
N ALA A 76 -5.74 -2.65 17.74
CA ALA A 76 -5.97 -3.35 19.01
C ALA A 76 -5.24 -2.61 20.14
#